data_AF-A0A7G7SR13-F1
#
_entry.id   AF-A0A7G7SR13-F1
#
_cell.length_a   1.000
_cell.length_b   1.000
_cell.length_c   1.000
_cell.angle_alpha   90.00
_cell.angle_beta   90.00
_cell.angle_gamma   90.00
#
_symmetry.space_group_name_H-M   'P 1'
#
loop_
_entity.id
_entity.type
_entity.pdbx_description
1 polymer ?
#
loop_
_entity_poly.entity_id
_entity_poly.type
_entity_poly.pdbx_seq_one_letter_code
_entity_poly.pdbx_strand_id
1 'polypeptide(L)'
;MTTDETCLAARKTMASMRDRIDGDATLKLTLEGMIAVEEAHFPDRTTYEAMAHIEECAACQRWSASWMDAQFPERVTHRERQSKYCCIHMFSAATHPDAEVRFAFEMFRGEDACWSINEQYAFARFCPWCGQELPNRAFEPEPIA
;
A
#
# COMPACT_ATOMS: atom_id res chain seq x y z
N MET A 1 -22.84 -11.74 18.41
CA MET A 1 -22.29 -12.44 17.24
C MET A 1 -21.33 -13.50 17.77
N THR A 2 -21.82 -14.73 17.90
CA THR A 2 -21.00 -15.91 18.23
C THR A 2 -20.01 -16.12 17.09
N THR A 3 -18.72 -15.90 17.33
CA THR A 3 -17.68 -16.29 16.39
C THR A 3 -17.64 -17.81 16.35
N ASP A 4 -17.95 -18.35 15.17
CA ASP A 4 -17.78 -19.75 14.79
C ASP A 4 -16.39 -20.28 15.21
N GLU A 5 -16.31 -21.54 15.66
CA GLU A 5 -15.04 -22.17 16.09
C GLU A 5 -14.01 -22.15 14.96
N THR A 6 -14.47 -22.32 13.72
CA THR A 6 -13.62 -22.23 12.52
C THR A 6 -13.04 -20.82 12.34
N CYS A 7 -13.84 -19.77 12.58
CA CYS A 7 -13.34 -18.39 12.56
C CYS A 7 -12.25 -18.19 13.61
N LEU A 8 -12.46 -18.67 14.84
CA LEU A 8 -11.48 -18.51 15.91
C LEU A 8 -10.16 -19.22 15.58
N ALA A 9 -10.23 -20.45 15.07
CA ALA A 9 -9.07 -21.22 14.66
C ALA A 9 -8.28 -20.51 13.54
N ALA A 10 -8.97 -20.10 12.47
CA ALA A 10 -8.33 -19.42 11.34
C ALA A 10 -7.63 -18.11 11.77
N ARG A 11 -8.31 -17.31 12.60
CA ARG A 11 -7.74 -16.06 13.14
C ARG A 11 -6.50 -16.31 13.99
N LYS A 12 -6.50 -17.36 14.82
CA LYS A 12 -5.35 -17.74 15.64
C LYS A 12 -4.17 -18.18 14.77
N THR A 13 -4.43 -18.98 13.73
CA THR A 13 -3.40 -19.39 12.76
C THR A 13 -2.79 -18.17 12.07
N MET A 14 -3.61 -17.28 11.51
CA MET A 14 -3.14 -16.04 10.89
C MET A 14 -2.31 -15.18 11.85
N ALA A 15 -2.81 -14.97 13.08
CA ALA A 15 -2.12 -14.15 14.07
C ALA A 15 -0.76 -14.75 14.47
N SER A 16 -0.62 -16.07 14.48
CA SER A 16 0.66 -16.73 14.77
C SER A 16 1.72 -16.50 13.69
N MET A 17 1.31 -16.15 12.47
CA MET A 17 2.20 -15.86 11.36
C MET A 17 2.64 -14.40 11.29
N ARG A 18 2.22 -13.55 12.25
CA ARG A 18 2.45 -12.09 12.23
C ARG A 18 3.88 -11.71 11.86
N ASP A 19 4.87 -12.31 12.51
CA ASP A 19 6.28 -11.94 12.33
C ASP A 19 6.87 -12.38 10.99
N ARG A 20 6.18 -13.27 10.26
CA ARG A 20 6.59 -13.70 8.92
C ARG A 20 6.05 -12.78 7.82
N ILE A 21 5.00 -12.01 8.08
CA ILE A 21 4.27 -11.26 7.06
C ILE A 21 5.18 -10.31 6.27
N ASP A 22 6.11 -9.60 6.93
CA ASP A 22 7.00 -8.67 6.21
C ASP A 22 8.09 -9.38 5.39
N GLY A 23 8.47 -10.60 5.78
CA GLY A 23 9.50 -11.39 5.09
C GLY A 23 8.96 -12.37 4.04
N ASP A 24 7.64 -12.57 4.01
CA ASP A 24 6.97 -13.56 3.17
C ASP A 24 6.02 -12.84 2.19
N ALA A 25 6.53 -12.56 0.98
CA ALA A 25 5.81 -11.79 -0.04
C ALA A 25 4.47 -12.43 -0.42
N THR A 26 4.43 -13.77 -0.51
CA THR A 26 3.21 -14.51 -0.85
C THR A 26 2.16 -14.33 0.24
N LEU A 27 2.54 -14.50 1.52
CA LEU A 27 1.65 -14.28 2.64
C LEU A 27 1.12 -12.84 2.68
N LYS A 28 2.00 -11.85 2.47
CA LYS A 28 1.63 -10.43 2.45
C LYS A 28 0.62 -10.12 1.34
N LEU A 29 0.91 -10.54 0.10
CA LEU A 29 0.03 -10.29 -1.04
C LEU A 29 -1.34 -10.96 -0.88
N THR A 30 -1.36 -12.16 -0.30
CA THR A 30 -2.63 -12.87 -0.02
C THR A 30 -3.46 -12.12 1.01
N LEU A 31 -2.85 -11.69 2.13
CA LEU A 31 -3.54 -10.93 3.18
C LEU A 31 -4.00 -9.54 2.72
N GLU A 32 -3.38 -9.01 1.66
CA GLU A 32 -3.79 -7.78 1.00
C GLU A 32 -4.86 -7.98 -0.08
N GLY A 33 -5.25 -9.24 -0.35
CA GLY A 33 -6.22 -9.59 -1.39
C GLY A 33 -5.69 -9.34 -2.81
N MET A 34 -4.37 -9.28 -2.99
CA MET A 34 -3.73 -9.05 -4.29
C MET A 34 -3.59 -10.34 -5.09
N ILE A 35 -3.54 -11.49 -4.41
CA ILE A 35 -3.53 -12.82 -5.00
C ILE A 35 -4.51 -13.72 -4.26
N ALA A 36 -5.06 -14.70 -4.98
CA ALA A 36 -5.96 -15.69 -4.41
C ALA A 36 -5.21 -16.69 -3.51
N VAL A 37 -5.93 -17.26 -2.55
CA VAL A 37 -5.42 -18.36 -1.74
C VAL A 37 -5.37 -19.63 -2.60
N GLU A 38 -4.17 -20.17 -2.78
CA GLU A 38 -3.95 -21.43 -3.49
C GLU A 38 -3.07 -22.36 -2.66
N GLU A 39 -3.25 -23.68 -2.80
CA GLU A 39 -2.47 -24.68 -2.05
C GLU A 39 -0.96 -24.56 -2.33
N ALA A 40 -0.58 -24.15 -3.55
CA ALA A 40 0.81 -23.90 -3.92
C ALA A 40 1.45 -22.73 -3.13
N HIS A 41 0.64 -21.77 -2.67
CA HIS A 41 1.10 -20.65 -1.85
C HIS A 41 1.33 -21.06 -0.38
N PHE A 42 0.63 -22.09 0.09
CA PHE A 42 0.61 -22.51 1.49
C PHE A 42 0.73 -24.04 1.61
N PRO A 43 1.94 -24.61 1.53
CA PRO A 43 2.14 -26.07 1.56
C PRO A 43 1.78 -26.71 2.90
N ASP A 44 1.72 -25.93 3.98
CA ASP A 44 1.14 -26.38 5.24
C ASP A 44 -0.39 -26.34 5.16
N ARG A 45 -1.02 -27.51 5.27
CA ARG A 45 -2.48 -27.68 5.18
C ARG A 45 -3.25 -26.81 6.17
N THR A 46 -2.75 -26.69 7.40
CA THR A 46 -3.41 -25.89 8.45
C THR A 46 -3.44 -24.41 8.06
N THR A 47 -2.34 -23.91 7.50
CA THR A 47 -2.21 -22.55 7.00
C THR A 47 -3.11 -22.34 5.79
N TYR A 48 -3.11 -23.25 4.82
CA TYR A 48 -3.98 -23.17 3.65
C TYR A 48 -5.46 -23.10 4.04
N GLU A 49 -5.94 -24.04 4.87
CA GLU A 49 -7.34 -24.08 5.31
C GLU A 49 -7.74 -22.81 6.09
N ALA A 50 -6.84 -22.26 6.91
CA ALA A 50 -7.07 -21.00 7.62
C ALA A 50 -7.17 -19.80 6.66
N MET A 51 -6.26 -19.71 5.69
CA MET A 51 -6.23 -18.63 4.71
C MET A 51 -7.44 -18.70 3.76
N ALA A 52 -7.80 -19.89 3.29
CA ALA A 52 -8.98 -20.11 2.45
C ALA A 52 -10.25 -19.70 3.19
N HIS A 53 -10.37 -20.06 4.48
CA HIS A 53 -11.49 -19.61 5.30
C HIS A 53 -11.52 -18.07 5.44
N ILE A 54 -10.37 -17.42 5.64
CA ILE A 54 -10.30 -15.96 5.75
C ILE A 54 -10.72 -15.29 4.44
N GLU A 55 -10.32 -15.84 3.30
CA GLU A 55 -10.70 -15.37 1.97
C GLU A 55 -12.20 -15.50 1.71
N GLU A 56 -12.84 -16.60 2.11
CA GLU A 56 -14.27 -16.84 1.82
C GLU A 56 -15.23 -16.22 2.86
N CYS A 57 -14.78 -16.07 4.11
CA CYS A 57 -15.63 -15.62 5.22
C CYS A 57 -15.59 -14.09 5.39
N ALA A 58 -16.67 -13.40 5.02
CA ALA A 58 -16.78 -11.95 5.14
C ALA A 58 -16.51 -11.40 6.56
N ALA A 59 -16.82 -12.17 7.61
CA ALA A 59 -16.51 -11.78 8.99
C ALA A 59 -15.00 -11.86 9.29
N CYS A 60 -14.30 -12.85 8.72
CA CYS A 60 -12.85 -12.97 8.83
C CYS A 60 -12.13 -11.98 7.92
N GLN A 61 -12.64 -11.65 6.73
CA GLN A 61 -12.10 -10.58 5.88
C GLN A 61 -12.11 -9.21 6.59
N ARG A 62 -13.25 -8.83 7.21
CA ARG A 62 -13.31 -7.57 7.97
C ARG A 62 -12.36 -7.57 9.15
N TRP A 63 -12.30 -8.68 9.87
CA TRP A 63 -11.37 -8.83 10.99
C TRP A 63 -9.91 -8.77 10.53
N SER A 64 -9.54 -9.44 9.44
CA SER A 64 -8.17 -9.51 8.95
C SER A 64 -7.71 -8.13 8.46
N ALA A 65 -8.57 -7.38 7.77
CA ALA A 65 -8.28 -6.00 7.39
C ALA A 65 -8.01 -5.12 8.62
N SER A 66 -8.91 -5.10 9.61
CA SER A 66 -8.71 -4.31 10.83
C SER A 66 -7.52 -4.77 11.66
N TRP A 67 -7.26 -6.08 11.73
CA TRP A 67 -6.11 -6.63 12.42
C TRP A 67 -4.81 -6.24 11.73
N MET A 68 -4.75 -6.35 10.40
CA MET A 68 -3.59 -5.96 9.61
C MET A 68 -3.27 -4.47 9.78
N ASP A 69 -4.28 -3.59 9.77
CA ASP A 69 -4.08 -2.17 10.00
C ASP A 69 -3.61 -1.87 11.44
N ALA A 70 -4.06 -2.64 12.43
CA ALA A 70 -3.60 -2.51 13.81
C ALA A 70 -2.17 -3.04 14.04
N GLN A 71 -1.76 -4.09 13.30
CA GLN A 71 -0.42 -4.68 13.43
C GLN A 71 0.66 -3.92 12.64
N PHE A 72 0.25 -3.21 11.60
CA PHE A 72 1.12 -2.52 10.64
C PHE A 72 0.59 -1.09 10.37
N PRO A 73 0.66 -0.17 11.35
CA PRO A 73 0.11 1.17 11.23
C PRO A 73 0.70 1.96 10.05
N GLU A 74 1.95 1.69 9.68
CA GLU A 74 2.62 2.29 8.54
C GLU A 74 1.91 1.99 7.21
N ARG A 75 1.17 0.87 7.10
CA ARG A 75 0.34 0.58 5.91
C ARG A 75 -0.82 1.55 5.78
N VAL A 76 -1.44 1.92 6.91
CA VAL A 76 -2.52 2.92 6.93
C VAL A 76 -1.95 4.29 6.53
N THR A 77 -0.86 4.71 7.17
CA THR A 77 -0.18 5.97 6.83
C THR A 77 0.25 6.01 5.37
N HIS A 78 0.77 4.90 4.83
CA HIS A 78 1.16 4.79 3.43
C HIS A 78 -0.04 4.98 2.48
N ARG A 79 -1.17 4.30 2.72
CA ARG A 79 -2.39 4.46 1.93
C ARG A 79 -2.95 5.88 1.99
N GLU A 80 -2.96 6.48 3.18
CA GLU A 80 -3.40 7.87 3.38
C GLU A 80 -2.51 8.85 2.59
N ARG A 81 -1.19 8.68 2.65
CA ARG A 81 -0.24 9.48 1.86
C ARG A 81 -0.46 9.27 0.37
N GLN A 82 -0.50 8.03 -0.10
CA GLN A 82 -0.72 7.69 -1.50
C GLN A 82 -2.02 8.29 -2.07
N SER A 83 -3.09 8.35 -1.27
CA SER A 83 -4.38 8.92 -1.69
C SER A 83 -4.34 10.41 -2.03
N LYS A 84 -3.29 11.14 -1.61
CA LYS A 84 -3.08 12.55 -1.96
C LYS A 84 -2.58 12.73 -3.39
N TYR A 85 -2.06 11.68 -4.01
CA TYR A 85 -1.44 11.71 -5.33
C TYR A 85 -2.44 11.26 -6.40
N CYS A 86 -2.24 11.73 -7.63
CA CYS A 86 -3.12 11.39 -8.74
C CYS A 86 -3.07 9.91 -9.17
N CYS A 87 -1.96 9.22 -8.89
CA CYS A 87 -1.82 7.78 -9.12
C CYS A 87 -0.63 7.19 -8.31
N ILE A 88 -0.55 5.87 -8.24
CA ILE A 88 0.53 5.14 -7.54
C ILE A 88 1.92 5.44 -8.12
N HIS A 89 2.03 5.60 -9.44
CA HIS A 89 3.31 5.90 -10.08
C HIS A 89 3.80 7.31 -9.74
N MET A 90 2.90 8.29 -9.69
CA MET A 90 3.25 9.64 -9.27
C MET A 90 3.67 9.68 -7.80
N PHE A 91 2.98 8.92 -6.93
CA PHE A 91 3.39 8.77 -5.53
C PHE A 91 4.81 8.19 -5.43
N SER A 92 5.11 7.11 -6.16
CA SER A 92 6.44 6.51 -6.16
C SER A 92 7.51 7.48 -6.69
N ALA A 93 7.26 8.13 -7.83
CA ALA A 93 8.16 9.10 -8.45
C ALA A 93 8.45 10.32 -7.58
N ALA A 94 7.51 10.74 -6.75
CA ALA A 94 7.67 11.92 -5.90
C ALA A 94 8.25 11.62 -4.50
N THR A 95 8.24 10.37 -4.05
CA THR A 95 8.59 10.03 -2.66
C THR A 95 9.75 9.04 -2.52
N HIS A 96 10.05 8.25 -3.54
CA HIS A 96 11.16 7.30 -3.48
C HIS A 96 12.46 7.97 -3.97
N PRO A 97 13.53 8.02 -3.15
CA PRO A 97 14.79 8.64 -3.55
C PRO A 97 15.46 7.92 -4.73
N ASP A 98 15.21 6.62 -4.86
CA ASP A 98 15.78 5.76 -5.90
C ASP A 98 14.82 5.55 -7.10
N ALA A 99 13.80 6.40 -7.25
CA ALA A 99 12.90 6.33 -8.41
C ALA A 99 13.67 6.60 -9.71
N GLU A 100 13.48 5.75 -10.72
CA GLU A 100 14.07 5.93 -12.07
C GLU A 100 13.70 7.28 -12.69
N VAL A 101 12.45 7.71 -12.45
CA VAL A 101 11.96 9.04 -12.79
C VAL A 101 11.47 9.69 -11.52
N ARG A 102 12.14 10.78 -11.12
CA ARG A 102 11.80 11.56 -9.94
C ARG A 102 11.05 12.82 -10.33
N PHE A 103 9.96 13.09 -9.63
CA PHE A 103 9.20 14.34 -9.75
C PHE A 103 9.36 15.15 -8.47
N ALA A 104 9.70 16.43 -8.59
CA ALA A 104 9.76 17.35 -7.47
C ALA A 104 8.91 18.60 -7.77
N PHE A 105 8.24 19.11 -6.74
CA PHE A 105 7.60 20.42 -6.83
C PHE A 105 8.63 21.48 -6.46
N GLU A 106 8.75 22.54 -7.26
CA GLU A 106 9.63 23.66 -6.99
C GLU A 106 9.01 24.99 -7.43
N MET A 107 9.53 26.09 -6.90
CA MET A 107 9.23 27.44 -7.37
C MET A 107 10.35 27.88 -8.30
N PHE A 108 10.19 27.68 -9.60
CA PHE A 108 11.17 28.12 -10.59
C PHE A 108 11.33 29.64 -10.53
N ARG A 109 12.56 30.10 -10.31
CA ARG A 109 12.93 31.50 -10.06
C ARG A 109 12.19 32.17 -8.88
N GLY A 110 11.62 31.37 -7.98
CA GLY A 110 10.87 31.86 -6.82
C GLY A 110 9.45 32.34 -7.15
N GLU A 111 8.98 32.19 -8.39
CA GLU A 111 7.71 32.75 -8.86
C GLU A 111 6.81 31.69 -9.50
N ASP A 112 7.37 30.83 -10.37
CA ASP A 112 6.60 29.89 -11.16
C ASP A 112 6.53 28.52 -10.49
N ALA A 113 5.35 28.13 -10.02
CA ALA A 113 5.09 26.79 -9.49
C ALA A 113 5.22 25.75 -10.61
N CYS A 114 6.18 24.83 -10.49
CA CYS A 114 6.42 23.80 -11.49
C CYS A 114 6.76 22.45 -10.89
N TRP A 115 6.59 21.42 -11.71
CA TRP A 115 7.00 20.05 -11.40
C TRP A 115 8.21 19.69 -12.24
N SER A 116 9.40 19.68 -11.63
CA SER A 116 10.64 19.30 -12.29
C SER A 116 10.76 17.78 -12.37
N ILE A 117 11.35 17.30 -13.47
CA ILE A 117 11.66 15.89 -13.70
C ILE A 117 13.16 15.70 -13.53
N ASN A 118 13.56 14.76 -12.68
CA ASN A 118 14.96 14.39 -12.44
C ASN A 118 15.88 15.58 -12.09
N GLU A 119 15.37 16.61 -11.40
CA GLU A 119 16.09 17.85 -11.09
C GLU A 119 16.63 18.59 -12.33
N GLN A 120 16.03 18.34 -13.49
CA GLN A 120 16.33 19.05 -14.74
C GLN A 120 15.29 20.15 -14.97
N TYR A 121 15.64 21.12 -15.82
CA TYR A 121 14.71 22.13 -16.34
C TYR A 121 13.72 21.55 -17.37
N ALA A 122 13.19 20.37 -17.09
CA ALA A 122 12.10 19.73 -17.81
C ALA A 122 10.89 19.72 -16.88
N PHE A 123 9.86 20.49 -17.23
CA PHE A 123 8.69 20.70 -16.39
C PHE A 123 7.48 19.95 -16.92
N ALA A 124 6.78 19.25 -16.03
CA ALA A 124 5.54 18.58 -16.34
C ALA A 124 4.34 19.42 -15.92
N ARG A 125 3.34 19.49 -16.81
CA ARG A 125 2.01 20.01 -16.48
C ARG A 125 1.00 18.89 -16.21
N PHE A 126 1.24 17.70 -16.77
CA PHE A 126 0.37 16.54 -16.64
C PHE A 126 1.18 15.34 -16.14
N CYS A 127 0.53 14.49 -15.35
CA CYS A 127 1.09 13.21 -14.94
C CYS A 127 1.23 12.30 -16.17
N PRO A 128 2.43 11.75 -16.46
CA PRO A 128 2.63 10.90 -17.64
C PRO A 128 1.91 9.55 -17.54
N TRP A 129 1.55 9.12 -16.33
CA TRP A 129 0.94 7.80 -16.11
C TRP A 129 -0.59 7.81 -16.12
N CYS A 130 -1.23 8.88 -15.63
CA CYS A 130 -2.70 8.95 -15.57
C CYS A 130 -3.31 10.14 -16.33
N GLY A 131 -2.49 11.04 -16.89
CA GLY A 131 -2.96 12.17 -17.70
C GLY A 131 -3.62 13.31 -16.91
N GLN A 132 -3.72 13.21 -15.58
CA GLN A 132 -4.27 14.30 -14.76
C GLN A 132 -3.32 15.51 -14.73
N GLU A 133 -3.89 16.72 -14.73
CA GLU A 133 -3.13 17.95 -14.54
C GLU A 133 -2.52 17.96 -13.14
N LEU A 134 -1.23 18.27 -13.06
CA LEU A 134 -0.52 18.35 -11.79
C LEU A 134 -0.91 19.63 -11.04
N PRO A 135 -1.05 19.59 -9.71
CA PRO A 135 -1.45 20.76 -8.94
C PRO A 135 -0.34 21.83 -8.94
N ASN A 136 -0.72 23.11 -8.87
CA ASN A 136 0.23 24.23 -8.70
C ASN A 136 0.76 24.35 -7.25
N ARG A 137 0.92 23.21 -6.56
CA ARG A 137 1.44 23.07 -5.19
C ARG A 137 1.94 21.65 -5.00
N ALA A 138 2.83 21.42 -4.04
CA ALA A 138 3.20 20.07 -3.63
C ALA A 138 1.98 19.25 -3.16
N PHE A 139 2.01 17.93 -3.40
CA PHE A 139 0.96 16.99 -2.94
C PHE A 139 0.92 16.86 -1.43
N GLU A 140 2.09 16.96 -0.79
CA GLU A 140 2.25 16.96 0.65
C GLU A 140 2.84 18.32 1.06
N PRO A 141 2.40 18.91 2.18
CA PRO A 141 3.07 20.09 2.73
C PRO A 141 4.53 19.73 3.04
N GLU A 142 5.47 20.63 2.73
CA GLU A 142 6.86 20.42 3.11
C GLU A 142 6.96 20.17 4.63
N PRO A 143 7.83 19.25 5.08
CA PRO A 143 8.12 19.15 6.50
C PRO A 143 8.57 20.53 6.99
N ILE A 144 7.91 21.04 8.04
CA ILE A 144 8.37 22.24 8.74
C ILE A 144 9.79 21.89 9.25
N ALA A 145 10.78 22.60 8.72
CA ALA A 145 12.19 22.47 9.12
C ALA A 145 12.42 22.84 10.59
#